data_AF-A0A6J3IB35-F1
#
_entry.id   AF-A0A6J3IB35-F1
#
_cell.length_a   1.000
_cell.length_b   1.000
_cell.length_c   1.000
_cell.angle_alpha   90.00
_cell.angle_beta   90.00
_cell.angle_gamma   90.00
#
_symmetry.space_group_name_H-M   'P 1'
#
loop_
_entity.id
_entity.type
_entity.pdbx_description
1 polymer ?
#
loop_
_entity_poly.entity_id
_entity_poly.type
_entity_poly.pdbx_seq_one_letter_code
_entity_poly.pdbx_strand_id
1 'polypeptide(L)'
;MVESRKSFNFRNQQKIESQYKEIKTLKAEQDELTLLLSLMKSSRNVNQSEKDYTELCFLLQAKEDYEALIKSMKVQLADLDEKIVQMEKKIANQKQIFAKMKEANNPRKLQKQIHILETRLNLVTVHFDKMLTTNAKLRKEIEDLRFEKAAYDNVYQQLQRRLLMQKKTMNLAIEQSSQAYEQRTSLDGKEDSIICKHKDEIMLLRSQQKSSHDDNRSVLRQLEDKLKKTTEEADMYESKYREVSKTLELLKSSVERLFKKINCDATKIRVQLRETGEVTDINLPQYFAIIEKKTNDLLLSETYRRILEVEGAETEVPPPFVNPFWGGSALLKPPEPIKVIPPVLGADPFSDRLEDVEQPLDHSSLRQLVLDNYTLKENRIKEMRGDSLPEKVEELRSRKRTTL
;
A
#
# COMPACT_ATOMS: atom_id res chain seq x y z
N MET A 1 -231.49 2.57 12.17
CA MET A 1 -230.70 1.95 11.07
C MET A 1 -231.00 2.64 9.73
N VAL A 2 -230.49 3.85 9.47
CA VAL A 2 -230.48 4.44 8.09
C VAL A 2 -229.26 5.36 7.87
N GLU A 3 -228.65 5.92 8.92
CA GLU A 3 -227.55 6.89 8.78
C GLU A 3 -226.14 6.30 8.50
N SER A 4 -225.92 4.98 8.61
CA SER A 4 -224.60 4.36 8.42
C SER A 4 -224.25 4.01 6.96
N ARG A 5 -225.25 3.88 6.06
CA ARG A 5 -225.02 3.49 4.65
C ARG A 5 -224.65 4.66 3.72
N LYS A 6 -224.97 5.91 4.07
CA LYS A 6 -224.66 7.08 3.24
C LYS A 6 -223.21 7.57 3.39
N SER A 7 -222.60 7.46 4.57
CA SER A 7 -221.22 7.93 4.80
C SER A 7 -220.14 6.99 4.22
N PHE A 8 -220.42 5.68 4.17
CA PHE A 8 -219.51 4.68 3.58
C PHE A 8 -219.40 4.82 2.06
N ASN A 9 -220.53 5.08 1.39
CA ASN A 9 -220.55 5.27 -0.07
C ASN A 9 -219.82 6.56 -0.48
N PHE A 10 -219.97 7.63 0.29
CA PHE A 10 -219.27 8.90 0.06
C PHE A 10 -217.74 8.77 0.23
N ARG A 11 -217.26 8.04 1.26
CA ARG A 11 -215.82 7.80 1.46
C ARG A 11 -215.19 6.97 0.34
N ASN A 12 -215.89 5.96 -0.17
CA ASN A 12 -215.38 5.16 -1.30
C ASN A 12 -215.31 5.97 -2.59
N GLN A 13 -216.32 6.79 -2.88
CA GLN A 13 -216.30 7.70 -4.03
C GLN A 13 -215.13 8.68 -3.96
N GLN A 14 -214.89 9.27 -2.78
CA GLN A 14 -213.79 10.20 -2.54
C GLN A 14 -212.40 9.54 -2.67
N LYS A 15 -212.27 8.28 -2.24
CA LYS A 15 -211.01 7.52 -2.36
C LYS A 15 -210.69 7.16 -3.81
N ILE A 16 -211.70 6.80 -4.59
CA ILE A 16 -211.57 6.58 -6.04
C ILE A 16 -211.17 7.87 -6.75
N GLU A 17 -211.81 9.00 -6.43
CA GLU A 17 -211.41 10.31 -6.99
C GLU A 17 -209.98 10.71 -6.64
N SER A 18 -209.52 10.42 -5.41
CA SER A 18 -208.13 10.64 -5.01
C SER A 18 -207.16 9.77 -5.82
N GLN A 19 -207.48 8.49 -6.02
CA GLN A 19 -206.68 7.58 -6.83
C GLN A 19 -206.66 8.01 -8.31
N TYR A 20 -207.77 8.51 -8.86
CA TYR A 20 -207.79 9.07 -10.22
C TYR A 20 -206.94 10.33 -10.35
N LYS A 21 -206.91 11.20 -9.34
CA LYS A 21 -206.04 12.37 -9.32
C LYS A 21 -204.56 11.96 -9.28
N GLU A 22 -204.22 10.96 -8.48
CA GLU A 22 -202.85 10.45 -8.35
C GLU A 22 -202.39 9.71 -9.62
N ILE A 23 -203.27 8.92 -10.25
CA ILE A 23 -202.98 8.33 -11.56
C ILE A 23 -202.79 9.45 -12.60
N LYS A 24 -203.56 10.54 -12.52
CA LYS A 24 -203.42 11.67 -13.44
C LYS A 24 -202.09 12.42 -13.20
N THR A 25 -201.61 12.57 -11.97
CA THR A 25 -200.30 13.16 -11.68
C THR A 25 -199.17 12.24 -12.13
N LEU A 26 -199.23 10.94 -11.82
CA LEU A 26 -198.24 9.97 -12.28
C LEU A 26 -198.18 9.86 -13.80
N LYS A 27 -199.32 10.00 -14.48
CA LYS A 27 -199.36 10.04 -15.94
C LYS A 27 -198.73 11.32 -16.50
N ALA A 28 -198.94 12.47 -15.84
CA ALA A 28 -198.26 13.71 -16.19
C ALA A 28 -196.74 13.62 -15.97
N GLU A 29 -196.28 13.01 -14.88
CA GLU A 29 -194.85 12.74 -14.63
C GLU A 29 -194.27 11.75 -15.65
N GLN A 30 -195.03 10.71 -16.02
CA GLN A 30 -194.63 9.78 -17.07
C GLN A 30 -194.49 10.50 -18.41
N ASP A 31 -195.42 11.38 -18.75
CA ASP A 31 -195.37 12.18 -19.98
C ASP A 31 -194.18 13.17 -19.95
N GLU A 32 -193.87 13.77 -18.80
CA GLU A 32 -192.71 14.65 -18.61
C GLU A 32 -191.37 13.90 -18.71
N LEU A 33 -191.24 12.75 -18.05
CA LEU A 33 -190.06 11.89 -18.17
C LEU A 33 -189.90 11.40 -19.60
N THR A 34 -190.99 11.05 -20.28
CA THR A 34 -190.98 10.67 -21.70
C THR A 34 -190.55 11.83 -22.59
N LEU A 35 -190.98 13.05 -22.29
CA LEU A 35 -190.57 14.27 -22.98
C LEU A 35 -189.06 14.52 -22.80
N LEU A 36 -188.55 14.46 -21.58
CA LEU A 36 -187.11 14.57 -21.27
C LEU A 36 -186.28 13.48 -21.96
N LEU A 37 -186.76 12.24 -21.94
CA LEU A 37 -186.13 11.12 -22.66
C LEU A 37 -186.13 11.37 -24.17
N SER A 38 -187.21 11.93 -24.72
CA SER A 38 -187.31 12.29 -26.13
C SER A 38 -186.40 13.45 -26.51
N LEU A 39 -186.19 14.41 -25.60
CA LEU A 39 -185.28 15.55 -25.76
C LEU A 39 -183.82 15.09 -25.69
N MET A 40 -183.46 14.23 -24.75
CA MET A 40 -182.11 13.64 -24.67
C MET A 40 -181.84 12.72 -25.86
N LYS A 41 -182.82 11.92 -26.27
CA LYS A 41 -182.74 11.07 -27.48
C LYS A 41 -183.05 11.83 -28.77
N SER A 42 -183.29 13.14 -28.70
CA SER A 42 -183.57 13.92 -29.89
C SER A 42 -182.33 13.89 -30.77
N SER A 43 -182.54 13.70 -32.07
CA SER A 43 -181.43 13.59 -33.03
C SER A 43 -180.46 14.76 -32.92
N ARG A 44 -180.94 15.98 -32.62
CA ARG A 44 -180.10 17.16 -32.45
C ARG A 44 -179.14 17.05 -31.25
N ASN A 45 -179.61 16.59 -30.10
CA ASN A 45 -178.78 16.48 -28.89
C ASN A 45 -177.81 15.30 -28.99
N VAL A 46 -178.25 14.17 -29.54
CA VAL A 46 -177.37 13.01 -29.80
C VAL A 46 -176.25 13.39 -30.78
N ASN A 47 -176.59 14.05 -31.90
CA ASN A 47 -175.60 14.50 -32.87
C ASN A 47 -174.64 15.57 -32.29
N GLN A 48 -175.11 16.42 -31.38
CA GLN A 48 -174.24 17.40 -30.73
C GLN A 48 -173.29 16.72 -29.75
N SER A 49 -173.77 15.80 -28.91
CA SER A 49 -172.91 15.02 -28.01
C SER A 49 -171.90 14.15 -28.76
N GLU A 50 -172.27 13.62 -29.93
CA GLU A 50 -171.34 12.89 -30.80
C GLU A 50 -170.28 13.82 -31.39
N LYS A 51 -170.66 15.03 -31.84
CA LYS A 51 -169.70 16.06 -32.29
C LYS A 51 -168.74 16.47 -31.18
N ASP A 52 -169.26 16.79 -30.00
CA ASP A 52 -168.47 17.20 -28.84
C ASP A 52 -167.49 16.07 -28.44
N TYR A 53 -167.92 14.81 -28.52
CA TYR A 53 -167.07 13.64 -28.29
C TYR A 53 -165.96 13.53 -29.34
N THR A 54 -166.29 13.66 -30.63
CA THR A 54 -165.28 13.61 -31.71
C THR A 54 -164.26 14.75 -31.64
N GLU A 55 -164.71 15.96 -31.27
CA GLU A 55 -163.84 17.12 -31.09
C GLU A 55 -162.92 16.95 -29.87
N LEU A 56 -163.45 16.43 -28.76
CA LEU A 56 -162.66 16.07 -27.59
C LEU A 56 -161.60 15.00 -27.91
N CYS A 57 -161.96 13.97 -28.69
CA CYS A 57 -161.02 12.97 -29.17
C CYS A 57 -159.90 13.60 -30.02
N PHE A 58 -160.23 14.52 -30.93
CA PHE A 58 -159.23 15.22 -31.74
C PHE A 58 -158.29 16.08 -30.88
N LEU A 59 -158.82 16.82 -29.91
CA LEU A 59 -158.01 17.64 -29.00
C LEU A 59 -157.12 16.79 -28.08
N LEU A 60 -157.61 15.63 -27.62
CA LEU A 60 -156.81 14.66 -26.86
C LEU A 60 -155.66 14.13 -27.71
N GLN A 61 -155.91 13.73 -28.96
CA GLN A 61 -154.87 13.28 -29.88
C GLN A 61 -153.83 14.37 -30.14
N ALA A 62 -154.26 15.60 -30.44
CA ALA A 62 -153.35 16.73 -30.64
C ALA A 62 -152.50 17.02 -29.40
N LYS A 63 -153.09 16.93 -28.20
CA LYS A 63 -152.37 17.08 -26.93
C LYS A 63 -151.30 15.99 -26.77
N GLU A 64 -151.65 14.73 -27.04
CA GLU A 64 -150.71 13.60 -26.98
C GLU A 64 -149.54 13.78 -27.97
N ASP A 65 -149.82 14.24 -29.19
CA ASP A 65 -148.81 14.52 -30.21
C ASP A 65 -147.85 15.65 -29.78
N TYR A 66 -148.38 16.75 -29.24
CA TYR A 66 -147.54 17.84 -28.70
C TYR A 66 -146.76 17.40 -27.46
N GLU A 67 -147.33 16.57 -26.59
CA GLU A 67 -146.60 15.98 -25.46
C GLU A 67 -145.45 15.09 -25.94
N ALA A 68 -145.66 14.28 -26.98
CA ALA A 68 -144.62 13.46 -27.59
C ALA A 68 -143.51 14.33 -28.21
N LEU A 69 -143.86 15.41 -28.90
CA LEU A 69 -142.91 16.36 -29.47
C LEU A 69 -142.09 17.07 -28.38
N ILE A 70 -142.74 17.54 -27.30
CA ILE A 70 -142.05 18.16 -26.15
C ILE A 70 -141.10 17.16 -25.50
N LYS A 71 -141.51 15.89 -25.34
CA LYS A 71 -140.64 14.82 -24.82
C LYS A 71 -139.42 14.63 -25.71
N SER A 72 -139.60 14.55 -27.03
CA SER A 72 -138.50 14.43 -28.00
C SER A 72 -137.54 15.63 -27.96
N MET A 73 -138.05 16.86 -27.96
CA MET A 73 -137.23 18.08 -27.89
C MET A 73 -136.46 18.18 -26.56
N LYS A 74 -137.06 17.75 -25.44
CA LYS A 74 -136.37 17.69 -24.14
C LYS A 74 -135.20 16.70 -24.15
N VAL A 75 -135.35 15.56 -24.81
CA VAL A 75 -134.24 14.59 -24.99
C VAL A 75 -133.12 15.21 -25.83
N GLN A 76 -133.45 15.87 -26.94
CA GLN A 76 -132.45 16.55 -27.77
C GLN A 76 -131.71 17.68 -27.02
N LEU A 77 -132.41 18.44 -26.18
CA LEU A 77 -131.77 19.46 -25.33
C LEU A 77 -130.81 18.82 -24.33
N ALA A 78 -131.20 17.70 -23.69
CA ALA A 78 -130.31 16.98 -22.78
C ALA A 78 -129.04 16.45 -23.48
N ASP A 79 -129.18 15.92 -24.70
CA ASP A 79 -128.04 15.47 -25.51
C ASP A 79 -127.09 16.63 -25.89
N LEU A 80 -127.64 17.82 -26.20
CA LEU A 80 -126.85 19.01 -26.50
C LEU A 80 -126.16 19.55 -25.25
N ASP A 81 -126.85 19.59 -24.11
CA ASP A 81 -126.28 19.99 -22.82
C ASP A 81 -125.12 19.06 -22.43
N GLU A 82 -125.26 17.75 -22.63
CA GLU A 82 -124.18 16.80 -22.37
C GLU A 82 -122.97 17.03 -23.30
N LYS A 83 -123.20 17.32 -24.59
CA LYS A 83 -122.13 17.68 -25.52
C LYS A 83 -121.43 18.99 -25.13
N ILE A 84 -122.18 19.98 -24.65
CA ILE A 84 -121.61 21.24 -24.14
C ILE A 84 -120.69 20.95 -22.96
N VAL A 85 -121.15 20.18 -21.97
CA VAL A 85 -120.35 19.79 -20.80
C VAL A 85 -119.08 19.03 -21.22
N GLN A 86 -119.18 18.12 -22.20
CA GLN A 86 -118.01 17.41 -22.73
C GLN A 86 -117.00 18.36 -23.39
N MET A 87 -117.46 19.35 -24.17
CA MET A 87 -116.60 20.33 -24.81
C MET A 87 -115.99 21.30 -23.81
N GLU A 88 -116.75 21.76 -22.82
CA GLU A 88 -116.24 22.58 -21.72
C GLU A 88 -115.13 21.85 -20.95
N LYS A 89 -115.31 20.56 -20.68
CA LYS A 89 -114.28 19.71 -20.07
C LYS A 89 -113.02 19.60 -20.93
N LYS A 90 -113.16 19.44 -22.24
CA LYS A 90 -112.01 19.43 -23.19
C LYS A 90 -111.28 20.78 -23.20
N ILE A 91 -112.02 21.89 -23.23
CA ILE A 91 -111.47 23.25 -23.21
C ILE A 91 -110.74 23.49 -21.88
N ALA A 92 -111.32 23.10 -20.75
CA ALA A 92 -110.69 23.22 -19.44
C ALA A 92 -109.38 22.44 -19.36
N ASN A 93 -109.36 21.19 -19.84
CA ASN A 93 -108.14 20.37 -19.88
C ASN A 93 -107.05 21.00 -20.77
N GLN A 94 -107.38 21.47 -21.96
CA GLN A 94 -106.42 22.15 -22.84
C GLN A 94 -105.87 23.43 -22.21
N LYS A 95 -106.74 24.26 -21.60
CA LYS A 95 -106.30 25.46 -20.86
C LYS A 95 -105.35 25.10 -19.72
N GLN A 96 -105.63 24.02 -18.98
CA GLN A 96 -104.77 23.55 -17.89
C GLN A 96 -103.41 23.06 -18.40
N ILE A 97 -103.37 22.28 -19.49
CA ILE A 97 -102.12 21.80 -20.11
C ILE A 97 -101.29 22.99 -20.61
N PHE A 98 -101.93 23.96 -21.26
CA PHE A 98 -101.25 25.15 -21.77
C PHE A 98 -100.71 26.04 -20.65
N ALA A 99 -101.44 26.19 -19.54
CA ALA A 99 -100.96 26.89 -18.36
C ALA A 99 -99.71 26.22 -17.76
N LYS A 100 -99.75 24.89 -17.57
CA LYS A 100 -98.59 24.11 -17.09
C LYS A 100 -97.39 24.22 -18.03
N MET A 101 -97.62 24.20 -19.34
CA MET A 101 -96.57 24.36 -20.35
C MET A 101 -95.92 25.75 -20.29
N LYS A 102 -96.70 26.82 -20.11
CA LYS A 102 -96.19 28.18 -19.90
C LYS A 102 -95.39 28.32 -18.59
N GLU A 103 -95.83 27.68 -17.52
CA GLU A 103 -95.11 27.71 -16.23
C GLU A 103 -93.79 26.95 -16.27
N ALA A 104 -93.77 25.76 -16.89
CA ALA A 104 -92.56 24.96 -17.06
C ALA A 104 -91.55 25.65 -17.98
N ASN A 105 -92.05 26.29 -19.04
CA ASN A 105 -91.23 26.98 -20.03
C ASN A 105 -91.13 28.48 -19.74
N ASN A 106 -90.82 28.83 -18.49
CA ASN A 106 -90.60 30.21 -18.09
C ASN A 106 -89.24 30.70 -18.63
N PRO A 107 -89.19 31.47 -19.73
CA PRO A 107 -87.93 31.79 -20.43
C PRO A 107 -86.99 32.58 -19.53
N ARG A 108 -87.53 33.39 -18.61
CA ARG A 108 -86.75 34.14 -17.62
C ARG A 108 -86.01 33.25 -16.62
N LYS A 109 -86.60 32.13 -16.18
CA LYS A 109 -85.93 31.19 -15.26
C LYS A 109 -84.83 30.44 -15.99
N LEU A 110 -85.13 29.94 -17.19
CA LEU A 110 -84.16 29.24 -18.03
C LEU A 110 -82.97 30.13 -18.38
N GLN A 111 -83.23 31.39 -18.76
CA GLN A 111 -82.18 32.33 -19.12
C GLN A 111 -81.29 32.72 -17.93
N LYS A 112 -81.85 32.86 -16.73
CA LYS A 112 -81.05 33.02 -15.50
C LYS A 112 -80.16 31.80 -15.25
N GLN A 113 -80.70 30.59 -15.46
CA GLN A 113 -79.94 29.37 -15.28
C GLN A 113 -78.81 29.23 -16.29
N ILE A 114 -79.05 29.56 -17.57
CA ILE A 114 -78.02 29.64 -18.61
C ILE A 114 -76.93 30.64 -18.19
N HIS A 115 -77.30 31.85 -17.78
CA HIS A 115 -76.33 32.87 -17.38
C HIS A 115 -75.46 32.45 -16.18
N ILE A 116 -76.04 31.76 -15.19
CA ILE A 116 -75.29 31.21 -14.05
C ILE A 116 -74.30 30.14 -14.52
N LEU A 117 -74.71 29.25 -15.43
CA LEU A 117 -73.85 28.21 -15.98
C LEU A 117 -72.72 28.80 -16.82
N GLU A 118 -73.01 29.78 -17.67
CA GLU A 118 -72.01 30.53 -18.44
C GLU A 118 -71.01 31.24 -17.53
N THR A 119 -71.48 31.90 -16.47
CA THR A 119 -70.61 32.58 -15.50
C THR A 119 -69.72 31.57 -14.77
N ARG A 120 -70.27 30.43 -14.35
CA ARG A 120 -69.48 29.35 -13.73
C ARG A 120 -68.46 28.77 -14.70
N LEU A 121 -68.83 28.56 -15.95
CA LEU A 121 -67.92 28.07 -16.99
C LEU A 121 -66.78 29.07 -17.21
N ASN A 122 -67.09 30.34 -17.39
CA ASN A 122 -66.10 31.41 -17.56
C ASN A 122 -65.14 31.48 -16.37
N LEU A 123 -65.64 31.37 -15.14
CA LEU A 123 -64.81 31.38 -13.94
C LEU A 123 -63.82 30.20 -13.93
N VAL A 124 -64.28 29.00 -14.30
CA VAL A 124 -63.42 27.82 -14.40
C VAL A 124 -62.39 27.96 -15.52
N THR A 125 -62.78 28.49 -16.68
CA THR A 125 -61.87 28.74 -17.81
C THR A 125 -60.78 29.74 -17.42
N VAL A 126 -61.13 30.87 -16.80
CA VAL A 126 -60.16 31.87 -16.33
C VAL A 126 -59.22 31.26 -15.27
N HIS A 127 -59.74 30.43 -14.36
CA HIS A 127 -58.91 29.72 -13.39
C HIS A 127 -57.92 28.76 -14.09
N PHE A 128 -58.39 28.02 -15.09
CA PHE A 128 -57.55 27.12 -15.88
C PHE A 128 -56.46 27.89 -16.65
N ASP A 129 -56.80 29.01 -17.30
CA ASP A 129 -55.84 29.87 -17.98
C ASP A 129 -54.79 30.41 -17.01
N LYS A 130 -55.21 30.83 -15.81
CA LYS A 130 -54.28 31.23 -14.75
C LYS A 130 -53.33 30.10 -14.39
N MET A 131 -53.82 28.87 -14.23
CA MET A 131 -52.97 27.69 -13.98
C MET A 131 -52.04 27.36 -15.14
N LEU A 132 -52.45 27.57 -16.38
CA LEU A 132 -51.57 27.41 -17.54
C LEU A 132 -50.45 28.45 -17.56
N THR A 133 -50.77 29.72 -17.26
CA THR A 133 -49.73 30.77 -17.22
C THR A 133 -48.73 30.55 -16.08
N THR A 134 -49.18 30.08 -14.91
CA THR A 134 -48.26 29.72 -13.81
C THR A 134 -47.43 28.49 -14.17
N ASN A 135 -48.03 27.46 -14.78
CA ASN A 135 -47.31 26.28 -15.26
C ASN A 135 -46.23 26.64 -16.30
N ALA A 136 -46.55 27.54 -17.24
CA ALA A 136 -45.59 28.03 -18.23
C ALA A 136 -44.40 28.76 -17.58
N LYS A 137 -44.64 29.58 -16.54
CA LYS A 137 -43.57 30.23 -15.77
C LYS A 137 -42.69 29.21 -15.05
N LEU A 138 -43.28 28.23 -14.37
CA LEU A 138 -42.54 27.17 -13.68
C LEU A 138 -41.71 26.33 -14.66
N ARG A 139 -42.24 26.02 -15.85
CA ARG A 139 -41.48 25.32 -16.89
C ARG A 139 -40.26 26.11 -17.36
N LYS A 140 -40.40 27.43 -17.49
CA LYS A 140 -39.27 28.30 -17.83
C LYS A 140 -38.22 28.29 -16.73
N GLU A 141 -38.62 28.43 -15.47
CA GLU A 141 -37.71 28.37 -14.32
C GLU A 141 -36.97 27.03 -14.24
N ILE A 142 -37.66 25.91 -14.47
CA ILE A 142 -37.03 24.59 -14.54
C ILE A 142 -35.97 24.52 -15.64
N GLU A 143 -36.24 25.12 -16.80
CA GLU A 143 -35.30 25.13 -17.92
C GLU A 143 -34.08 26.02 -17.63
N ASP A 144 -34.31 27.20 -17.06
CA ASP A 144 -33.24 28.11 -16.61
C ASP A 144 -32.32 27.41 -15.58
N LEU A 145 -32.89 26.73 -14.59
CA LEU A 145 -32.15 25.93 -13.60
C LEU A 145 -31.39 24.76 -14.22
N ARG A 146 -31.93 24.13 -15.28
CA ARG A 146 -31.24 23.06 -16.01
C ARG A 146 -30.02 23.59 -16.76
N PHE A 147 -30.13 24.75 -17.39
CA PHE A 147 -28.98 25.41 -18.02
C PHE A 147 -27.91 25.78 -17.00
N GLU A 148 -28.31 26.32 -15.85
CA GLU A 148 -27.36 26.64 -14.76
C GLU A 148 -26.65 25.38 -14.24
N LYS A 149 -27.40 24.30 -14.00
CA LYS A 149 -26.83 23.01 -13.61
C LYS A 149 -25.82 22.50 -14.65
N ALA A 150 -26.16 22.56 -15.94
CA ALA A 150 -25.27 22.12 -17.00
C ALA A 150 -23.97 22.95 -17.06
N ALA A 151 -24.04 24.26 -16.77
CA ALA A 151 -22.87 25.11 -16.65
C ALA A 151 -21.98 24.70 -15.45
N TYR A 152 -22.57 24.43 -14.27
CA TYR A 152 -21.83 23.92 -13.12
C TYR A 152 -21.19 22.56 -13.38
N ASP A 153 -21.92 21.64 -14.00
CA ASP A 153 -21.42 20.30 -14.35
C ASP A 153 -20.19 20.41 -15.28
N ASN A 154 -20.21 21.34 -16.23
CA ASN A 154 -19.05 21.62 -17.11
C ASN A 154 -17.83 22.09 -16.31
N VAL A 155 -18.00 23.10 -15.45
CA VAL A 155 -16.91 23.63 -14.61
C VAL A 155 -16.36 22.55 -13.67
N TYR A 156 -17.25 21.74 -13.07
CA TYR A 156 -16.88 20.63 -12.21
C TYR A 156 -16.02 19.60 -12.97
N GLN A 157 -16.43 19.20 -14.18
CA GLN A 157 -15.65 18.30 -15.01
C GLN A 157 -14.28 18.87 -15.37
N GLN A 158 -14.20 20.17 -15.69
CA GLN A 158 -12.92 20.84 -15.95
C GLN A 158 -12.00 20.79 -14.73
N LEU A 159 -12.52 21.08 -13.54
CA LEU A 159 -11.77 21.02 -12.29
C LEU A 159 -11.27 19.59 -12.00
N GLN A 160 -12.12 18.59 -12.22
CA GLN A 160 -11.76 17.19 -12.05
C GLN A 160 -10.65 16.75 -13.01
N ARG A 161 -10.69 17.20 -14.28
CA ARG A 161 -9.59 16.97 -15.24
C ARG A 161 -8.30 17.63 -14.80
N ARG A 162 -8.33 18.88 -14.31
CA ARG A 162 -7.15 19.58 -13.79
C ARG A 162 -6.55 18.87 -12.58
N LEU A 163 -7.39 18.45 -11.63
CA LEU A 163 -6.96 17.69 -10.46
C LEU A 163 -6.31 16.36 -10.85
N LEU A 164 -6.87 15.65 -11.83
CA LEU A 164 -6.30 14.41 -12.33
C LEU A 164 -4.92 14.65 -12.96
N MET A 165 -4.78 15.69 -13.78
CA MET A 165 -3.48 16.04 -14.38
C MET A 165 -2.45 16.41 -13.33
N GLN A 166 -2.83 17.20 -12.31
CA GLN A 166 -1.95 17.56 -11.20
C GLN A 166 -1.49 16.33 -10.40
N LYS A 167 -2.39 15.38 -10.14
CA LYS A 167 -2.03 14.10 -9.48
C LYS A 167 -1.04 13.31 -10.33
N LYS A 168 -1.22 13.25 -11.66
CA LYS A 168 -0.28 12.59 -12.57
C LYS A 168 1.10 13.24 -12.54
N THR A 169 1.19 14.57 -12.59
CA THR A 169 2.48 15.27 -12.53
C THR A 169 3.16 15.08 -11.18
N MET A 170 2.41 15.09 -10.08
CA MET A 170 2.94 14.82 -8.75
C MET A 170 3.50 13.39 -8.65
N ASN A 171 2.77 12.39 -9.13
CA ASN A 171 3.24 11.01 -9.13
C ASN A 171 4.51 10.82 -9.97
N LEU A 172 4.58 11.46 -11.14
CA LEU A 172 5.79 11.44 -11.97
C LEU A 172 6.99 12.06 -11.24
N ALA A 173 6.80 13.18 -10.55
CA ALA A 173 7.87 13.81 -9.76
C ALA A 173 8.32 12.93 -8.59
N ILE A 174 7.39 12.23 -7.93
CA ILE A 174 7.70 11.25 -6.88
C ILE A 174 8.52 10.09 -7.45
N GLU A 175 8.12 9.54 -8.61
CA GLU A 175 8.83 8.45 -9.27
C GLU A 175 10.25 8.86 -9.69
N GLN A 176 10.41 10.05 -10.29
CA GLN A 176 11.72 10.61 -10.63
C GLN A 176 12.60 10.81 -9.38
N SER A 177 12.00 11.27 -8.28
CA SER A 177 12.72 11.44 -7.00
C SER A 177 13.15 10.10 -6.42
N SER A 178 12.30 9.08 -6.48
CA SER A 178 12.62 7.71 -6.06
C SER A 178 13.77 7.15 -6.90
N GLN A 179 13.73 7.31 -8.21
CA GLN A 179 14.79 6.87 -9.11
C GLN A 179 16.12 7.56 -8.80
N ALA A 180 16.12 8.88 -8.59
CA ALA A 180 17.32 9.63 -8.24
C ALA A 180 17.90 9.16 -6.89
N TYR A 181 17.04 8.83 -5.92
CA TYR A 181 17.46 8.28 -4.63
C TYR A 181 18.08 6.88 -4.75
N GLU A 182 17.48 5.99 -5.53
CA GLU A 182 18.04 4.65 -5.81
C GLU A 182 19.40 4.73 -6.50
N GLN A 183 19.54 5.63 -7.48
CA GLN A 183 20.82 5.88 -8.15
C GLN A 183 21.89 6.37 -7.17
N ARG A 184 21.56 7.35 -6.31
CA ARG A 184 22.47 7.83 -5.27
C ARG A 184 22.88 6.71 -4.32
N THR A 185 21.92 5.94 -3.81
CA THR A 185 22.20 4.82 -2.89
C THR A 185 23.09 3.76 -3.55
N SER A 186 22.88 3.49 -4.85
CA SER A 186 23.76 2.60 -5.62
C SER A 186 25.18 3.14 -5.75
N LEU A 187 25.34 4.46 -5.93
CA LEU A 187 26.65 5.11 -5.98
C LEU A 187 27.33 5.09 -4.61
N ASP A 188 26.62 5.45 -3.54
CA ASP A 188 27.13 5.40 -2.16
C ASP A 188 27.63 3.97 -1.83
N GLY A 189 26.88 2.93 -2.21
CA GLY A 189 27.31 1.54 -2.04
C GLY A 189 28.55 1.16 -2.87
N LYS A 190 28.73 1.75 -4.07
CA LYS A 190 29.95 1.57 -4.87
C LYS A 190 31.14 2.30 -4.23
N GLU A 191 30.93 3.51 -3.72
CA GLU A 191 31.94 4.28 -3.00
C GLU A 191 32.43 3.51 -1.76
N ASP A 192 31.51 2.97 -0.96
CA ASP A 192 31.84 2.12 0.19
C ASP A 192 32.65 0.89 -0.22
N SER A 193 32.29 0.22 -1.31
CA SER A 193 33.05 -0.93 -1.83
C SER A 193 34.48 -0.53 -2.23
N ILE A 194 34.65 0.63 -2.89
CA ILE A 194 35.95 1.16 -3.28
C ILE A 194 36.78 1.53 -2.02
N ILE A 195 36.15 2.16 -1.03
CA ILE A 195 36.80 2.50 0.25
C ILE A 195 37.28 1.22 0.95
N CYS A 196 36.47 0.15 0.99
CA CYS A 196 36.87 -1.14 1.54
C CYS A 196 38.09 -1.72 0.81
N LYS A 197 38.07 -1.73 -0.53
CA LYS A 197 39.21 -2.22 -1.33
C LYS A 197 40.51 -1.46 -1.06
N HIS A 198 40.45 -0.12 -1.03
CA HIS A 198 41.62 0.69 -0.71
C HIS A 198 42.11 0.47 0.73
N LYS A 199 41.20 0.29 1.69
CA LYS A 199 41.58 -0.05 3.08
C LYS A 199 42.30 -1.39 3.15
N ASP A 200 41.82 -2.40 2.44
CA ASP A 200 42.43 -3.73 2.37
C ASP A 200 43.82 -3.66 1.72
N GLU A 201 43.97 -2.90 0.63
CA GLU A 201 45.26 -2.67 -0.03
C GLU A 201 46.27 -1.95 0.89
N ILE A 202 45.84 -0.90 1.59
CA ILE A 202 46.67 -0.20 2.59
C ILE A 202 47.09 -1.18 3.70
N MET A 203 46.19 -2.06 4.16
CA MET A 203 46.52 -3.06 5.18
C MET A 203 47.57 -4.04 4.68
N LEU A 204 47.46 -4.51 3.42
CA LEU A 204 48.42 -5.40 2.79
C LEU A 204 49.79 -4.73 2.61
N LEU A 205 49.83 -3.50 2.10
CA LEU A 205 51.08 -2.76 1.93
C LEU A 205 51.77 -2.50 3.28
N ARG A 206 51.00 -2.17 4.33
CA ARG A 206 51.54 -1.99 5.68
C ARG A 206 52.09 -3.28 6.27
N SER A 207 51.40 -4.42 6.07
CA SER A 207 51.89 -5.71 6.57
C SER A 207 53.18 -6.14 5.86
N GLN A 208 53.26 -5.95 4.53
CA GLN A 208 54.46 -6.20 3.74
C GLN A 208 55.62 -5.27 4.11
N GLN A 209 55.34 -3.97 4.33
CA GLN A 209 56.37 -3.03 4.77
C GLN A 209 56.89 -3.42 6.15
N LYS A 210 56.01 -3.84 7.07
CA LYS A 210 56.40 -4.29 8.41
C LYS A 210 57.29 -5.54 8.36
N SER A 211 56.92 -6.56 7.57
CA SER A 211 57.75 -7.76 7.44
C SER A 211 59.11 -7.43 6.83
N SER A 212 59.15 -6.60 5.78
CA SER A 212 60.42 -6.15 5.18
C SER A 212 61.27 -5.35 6.16
N HIS A 213 60.66 -4.49 7.00
CA HIS A 213 61.38 -3.77 8.04
C HIS A 213 61.95 -4.71 9.11
N ASP A 214 61.19 -5.71 9.53
CA ASP A 214 61.63 -6.73 10.48
C ASP A 214 62.78 -7.57 9.90
N ASP A 215 62.68 -7.96 8.62
CA ASP A 215 63.74 -8.66 7.89
C ASP A 215 65.01 -7.79 7.81
N ASN A 216 64.90 -6.54 7.36
CA ASN A 216 66.01 -5.59 7.29
C ASN A 216 66.64 -5.34 8.67
N ARG A 217 65.82 -5.20 9.71
CA ARG A 217 66.29 -5.02 11.10
C ARG A 217 67.07 -6.25 11.57
N SER A 218 66.61 -7.45 11.22
CA SER A 218 67.32 -8.68 11.55
C SER A 218 68.69 -8.76 10.86
N VAL A 219 68.77 -8.35 9.59
CA VAL A 219 70.02 -8.30 8.82
C VAL A 219 70.97 -7.24 9.38
N LEU A 220 70.47 -6.04 9.69
CA LEU A 220 71.28 -5.00 10.34
C LEU A 220 71.87 -5.49 11.66
N ARG A 221 71.08 -6.17 12.49
CA ARG A 221 71.56 -6.75 13.75
C ARG A 221 72.67 -7.80 13.51
N GLN A 222 72.51 -8.65 12.50
CA GLN A 222 73.55 -9.62 12.14
C GLN A 222 74.83 -8.93 11.65
N LEU A 223 74.71 -7.83 10.90
CA LEU A 223 75.86 -7.05 10.42
C LEU A 223 76.55 -6.30 11.58
N GLU A 224 75.79 -5.72 12.51
CA GLU A 224 76.31 -5.10 13.72
C GLU A 224 77.09 -6.10 14.58
N ASP A 225 76.52 -7.31 14.78
CA ASP A 225 77.19 -8.38 15.53
C ASP A 225 78.47 -8.85 14.83
N LYS A 226 78.47 -8.99 13.50
CA LYS A 226 79.67 -9.32 12.73
C LYS A 226 80.71 -8.21 12.82
N LEU A 227 80.30 -6.96 12.66
CA LEU A 227 81.19 -5.80 12.78
C LEU A 227 81.86 -5.80 14.16
N LYS A 228 81.08 -5.96 15.23
CA LYS A 228 81.56 -6.02 16.61
C LYS A 228 82.61 -7.13 16.80
N LYS A 229 82.34 -8.34 16.28
CA LYS A 229 83.30 -9.45 16.32
C LYS A 229 84.60 -9.10 15.58
N THR A 230 84.49 -8.58 14.36
CA THR A 230 85.68 -8.21 13.57
C THR A 230 86.47 -7.06 14.19
N THR A 231 85.82 -6.10 14.85
CA THR A 231 86.51 -5.02 15.56
C THR A 231 87.22 -5.54 16.80
N GLU A 232 86.58 -6.42 17.57
CA GLU A 232 87.22 -7.08 18.72
C GLU A 232 88.44 -7.92 18.28
N GLU A 233 88.33 -8.67 17.18
CA GLU A 233 89.45 -9.40 16.59
C GLU A 233 90.57 -8.48 16.12
N ALA A 234 90.25 -7.37 15.44
CA ALA A 234 91.23 -6.38 15.00
C ALA A 234 91.95 -5.72 16.19
N ASP A 235 91.22 -5.31 17.23
CA ASP A 235 91.77 -4.74 18.46
C ASP A 235 92.73 -5.73 19.15
N MET A 236 92.39 -7.03 19.17
CA MET A 236 93.30 -8.06 19.68
C MET A 236 94.60 -8.15 18.86
N TYR A 237 94.51 -8.13 17.53
CA TYR A 237 95.70 -8.17 16.68
C TYR A 237 96.53 -6.89 16.79
N GLU A 238 95.92 -5.72 16.94
CA GLU A 238 96.63 -4.46 17.18
C GLU A 238 97.36 -4.51 18.54
N SER A 239 96.72 -5.04 19.59
CA SER A 239 97.38 -5.19 20.90
C SER A 239 98.59 -6.12 20.81
N LYS A 240 98.45 -7.28 20.15
CA LYS A 240 99.58 -8.20 19.91
C LYS A 240 100.70 -7.53 19.12
N TYR A 241 100.36 -6.78 18.07
CA TYR A 241 101.34 -6.03 17.29
C TYR A 241 102.05 -4.96 18.13
N ARG A 242 101.33 -4.22 18.99
CA ARG A 242 101.92 -3.24 19.91
C ARG A 242 102.89 -3.89 20.90
N GLU A 243 102.55 -5.06 21.43
CA GLU A 243 103.43 -5.81 22.33
C GLU A 243 104.73 -6.22 21.62
N VAL A 244 104.63 -6.78 20.42
CA VAL A 244 105.80 -7.17 19.61
C VAL A 244 106.63 -5.95 19.21
N SER A 245 106.00 -4.83 18.85
CA SER A 245 106.71 -3.60 18.51
C SER A 245 107.49 -3.04 19.72
N LYS A 246 106.91 -3.11 20.93
CA LYS A 246 107.61 -2.70 22.16
C LYS A 246 108.83 -3.58 22.45
N THR A 247 108.74 -4.90 22.26
CA THR A 247 109.89 -5.80 22.46
C THR A 247 110.97 -5.56 21.41
N LEU A 248 110.59 -5.27 20.17
CA LEU A 248 111.52 -4.93 19.08
C LEU A 248 112.29 -3.62 19.37
N GLU A 249 111.62 -2.58 19.84
CA GLU A 249 112.27 -1.31 20.21
C GLU A 249 113.23 -1.46 21.41
N LEU A 250 112.87 -2.29 22.39
CA LEU A 250 113.78 -2.64 23.50
C LEU A 250 115.02 -3.41 22.99
N LEU A 251 114.85 -4.29 22.01
CA LEU A 251 115.96 -5.00 21.38
C LEU A 251 116.87 -4.04 20.61
N LYS A 252 116.30 -3.17 19.77
CA LYS A 252 117.01 -2.15 19.00
C LYS A 252 117.85 -1.24 19.89
N SER A 253 117.27 -0.72 20.97
CA SER A 253 118.00 0.10 21.96
C SER A 253 119.07 -0.68 22.73
N SER A 254 118.88 -1.98 22.97
CA SER A 254 119.88 -2.85 23.60
C SER A 254 121.05 -3.16 22.67
N VAL A 255 120.78 -3.44 21.39
CA VAL A 255 121.79 -3.67 20.34
C VAL A 255 122.61 -2.41 20.13
N GLU A 256 121.97 -1.24 20.05
CA GLU A 256 122.69 0.04 19.91
C GLU A 256 123.61 0.30 21.12
N ARG A 257 123.14 -0.04 22.33
CA ARG A 257 123.95 0.07 23.56
C ARG A 257 125.14 -0.89 23.56
N LEU A 258 124.95 -2.15 23.15
CA LEU A 258 126.03 -3.13 23.03
C LEU A 258 127.04 -2.70 21.97
N PHE A 259 126.58 -2.19 20.83
CA PHE A 259 127.43 -1.73 19.74
C PHE A 259 128.34 -0.59 20.18
N LYS A 260 127.84 0.37 20.98
CA LYS A 260 128.64 1.45 21.59
C LYS A 260 129.61 0.92 22.65
N LYS A 261 129.18 -0.03 23.49
CA LYS A 261 129.99 -0.52 24.62
C LYS A 261 131.19 -1.39 24.20
N ILE A 262 131.09 -2.10 23.07
CA ILE A 262 132.13 -3.04 22.60
C ILE A 262 133.14 -2.34 21.65
N ASN A 263 133.03 -1.01 21.43
CA ASN A 263 133.83 -0.27 20.45
C ASN A 263 133.88 -1.00 19.09
N CYS A 264 132.70 -1.43 18.61
CA CYS A 264 132.58 -2.04 17.28
C CYS A 264 132.78 -0.97 16.21
N ASP A 265 133.69 -1.22 15.27
CA ASP A 265 133.96 -0.31 14.15
C ASP A 265 132.75 -0.22 13.21
N ALA A 266 132.01 0.89 13.30
CA ALA A 266 130.82 1.19 12.49
C ALA A 266 131.13 1.46 11.01
N THR A 267 132.41 1.49 10.64
CA THR A 267 132.89 1.83 9.30
C THR A 267 132.48 0.78 8.27
N LYS A 268 132.40 -0.51 8.63
CA LYS A 268 131.94 -1.58 7.70
C LYS A 268 130.43 -1.55 7.43
N ILE A 269 129.58 -1.19 8.41
CA ILE A 269 128.12 -1.05 8.22
C ILE A 269 127.79 0.20 7.38
N ARG A 270 128.49 1.31 7.65
CA ARG A 270 128.28 2.59 6.94
C ARG A 270 128.59 2.51 5.44
N VAL A 271 129.52 1.65 5.03
CA VAL A 271 129.92 1.51 3.62
C VAL A 271 129.00 0.55 2.85
N GLN A 272 128.39 -0.44 3.51
CA GLN A 272 127.57 -1.47 2.84
C GLN A 272 126.08 -1.17 2.77
N LEU A 273 125.52 -0.28 3.60
CA LEU A 273 124.06 -0.10 3.72
C LEU A 273 123.54 1.32 3.44
N ARG A 274 124.38 2.26 2.99
CA ARG A 274 124.03 3.62 2.50
C ARG A 274 122.78 4.24 3.16
N GLU A 275 122.72 4.25 4.49
CA GLU A 275 121.75 5.04 5.26
C GLU A 275 122.25 5.23 6.70
N THR A 276 121.68 6.25 7.35
CA THR A 276 122.06 6.83 8.65
C THR A 276 122.38 5.76 9.69
N GLY A 277 123.43 5.96 10.48
CA GLY A 277 123.98 5.00 11.46
C GLY A 277 123.07 4.70 12.67
N GLU A 278 121.77 4.61 12.45
CA GLU A 278 120.74 4.18 13.37
C GLU A 278 120.41 2.71 13.13
N VAL A 279 120.15 1.99 14.22
CA VAL A 279 119.74 0.59 14.16
C VAL A 279 118.27 0.54 13.67
N THR A 280 117.97 -0.16 12.59
CA THR A 280 116.62 -0.39 12.02
C THR A 280 116.36 -1.89 11.93
N ASP A 281 115.09 -2.30 11.86
CA ASP A 281 114.71 -3.72 11.90
C ASP A 281 115.36 -4.55 10.79
N ILE A 282 115.62 -3.90 9.65
CA ILE A 282 116.25 -4.48 8.47
C ILE A 282 117.76 -4.65 8.66
N ASN A 283 118.39 -3.79 9.46
CA ASN A 283 119.83 -3.79 9.69
C ASN A 283 120.23 -4.51 11.00
N LEU A 284 119.27 -4.85 11.87
CA LEU A 284 119.47 -5.57 13.14
C LEU A 284 120.33 -6.84 12.98
N PRO A 285 120.05 -7.73 12.01
CA PRO A 285 120.85 -8.93 11.78
C PRO A 285 122.32 -8.63 11.44
N GLN A 286 122.58 -7.55 10.70
CA GLN A 286 123.92 -7.12 10.30
C GLN A 286 124.68 -6.48 11.47
N TYR A 287 123.99 -5.74 12.35
CA TYR A 287 124.54 -5.27 13.62
C TYR A 287 124.94 -6.46 14.52
N PHE A 288 124.10 -7.50 14.61
CA PHE A 288 124.45 -8.73 15.33
C PHE A 288 125.68 -9.42 14.74
N ALA A 289 125.78 -9.59 13.43
CA ALA A 289 126.94 -10.23 12.79
C ALA A 289 128.27 -9.52 13.10
N ILE A 290 128.26 -8.19 13.23
CA ILE A 290 129.47 -7.42 13.56
C ILE A 290 129.76 -7.44 15.05
N ILE A 291 128.74 -7.38 15.90
CA ILE A 291 128.91 -7.61 17.34
C ILE A 291 129.48 -9.01 17.58
N GLU A 292 128.96 -10.03 16.90
CA GLU A 292 129.43 -11.41 16.96
C GLU A 292 130.91 -11.50 16.55
N LYS A 293 131.27 -10.92 15.39
CA LYS A 293 132.67 -10.89 14.95
C LYS A 293 133.59 -10.19 15.95
N LYS A 294 133.21 -9.00 16.43
CA LYS A 294 134.04 -8.24 17.39
C LYS A 294 134.15 -8.94 18.73
N THR A 295 133.08 -9.58 19.18
CA THR A 295 133.08 -10.40 20.40
C THR A 295 134.00 -11.60 20.24
N ASN A 296 133.96 -12.28 19.10
CA ASN A 296 134.89 -13.37 18.78
C ASN A 296 136.35 -12.90 18.74
N ASP A 297 136.65 -11.74 18.15
CA ASP A 297 138.01 -11.16 18.12
C ASP A 297 138.49 -10.75 19.53
N LEU A 298 137.60 -10.22 20.39
CA LEU A 298 137.89 -9.87 21.79
C LEU A 298 138.12 -11.12 22.64
N LEU A 299 137.31 -12.17 22.45
CA LEU A 299 137.51 -13.48 23.07
C LEU A 299 138.86 -14.07 22.65
N LEU A 300 139.22 -14.01 21.37
CA LEU A 300 140.51 -14.47 20.88
C LEU A 300 141.67 -13.67 21.51
N SER A 301 141.52 -12.35 21.63
CA SER A 301 142.50 -11.49 22.30
C SER A 301 142.62 -11.78 23.80
N GLU A 302 141.52 -12.10 24.49
CA GLU A 302 141.55 -12.49 25.91
C GLU A 302 142.22 -13.84 26.11
N THR A 303 141.96 -14.82 25.23
CA THR A 303 142.67 -16.09 25.25
C THR A 303 144.17 -15.91 24.99
N TYR A 304 144.56 -15.05 24.05
CA TYR A 304 145.97 -14.76 23.78
C TYR A 304 146.64 -14.03 24.95
N ARG A 305 145.92 -13.13 25.64
CA ARG A 305 146.40 -12.47 26.87
C ARG A 305 146.58 -13.46 28.02
N ARG A 306 145.66 -14.41 28.23
CA ARG A 306 145.84 -15.49 29.22
C ARG A 306 147.00 -16.43 28.89
N ILE A 307 147.28 -16.67 27.61
CA ILE A 307 148.44 -17.47 27.17
C ILE A 307 149.75 -16.69 27.40
N LEU A 308 149.79 -15.38 27.13
CA LEU A 308 150.97 -14.54 27.39
C LEU A 308 151.21 -14.28 28.89
N GLU A 309 150.17 -14.24 29.73
CA GLU A 309 150.30 -14.17 31.20
C GLU A 309 150.94 -15.45 31.78
N VAL A 310 150.99 -16.56 31.02
CA VAL A 310 151.63 -17.83 31.42
C VAL A 310 153.11 -17.92 31.00
N GLU A 311 153.60 -17.09 30.07
CA GLU A 311 155.02 -17.04 29.65
C GLU A 311 155.89 -16.08 30.50
N GLY A 312 155.31 -15.32 31.43
CA GLY A 312 156.00 -14.36 32.30
C GLY A 312 156.16 -14.76 33.77
N ALA A 313 155.73 -15.96 34.18
CA ALA A 313 155.80 -16.41 35.57
C ALA A 313 156.16 -17.90 35.64
N GLU A 314 157.37 -18.21 36.12
CA GLU A 314 157.65 -19.53 36.68
C GLU A 314 156.87 -19.66 38.00
N THR A 315 155.67 -20.23 37.95
CA THR A 315 155.06 -20.92 39.09
C THR A 315 154.34 -22.17 38.60
N GLU A 316 154.65 -23.31 39.21
CA GLU A 316 154.13 -24.62 38.89
C GLU A 316 152.59 -24.74 39.08
N VAL A 317 151.97 -25.57 38.23
CA VAL A 317 150.56 -26.04 38.16
C VAL A 317 149.63 -25.25 37.20
N PRO A 318 149.26 -25.82 36.02
CA PRO A 318 148.36 -25.18 35.06
C PRO A 318 146.88 -25.34 35.49
N PRO A 319 146.05 -24.27 35.44
CA PRO A 319 144.62 -24.40 35.66
C PRO A 319 143.89 -24.96 34.41
N PRO A 320 142.74 -25.63 34.58
CA PRO A 320 142.02 -26.29 33.49
C PRO A 320 141.47 -25.28 32.47
N PHE A 321 141.79 -25.48 31.19
CA PHE A 321 141.27 -24.69 30.09
C PHE A 321 139.82 -25.07 29.77
N VAL A 322 138.88 -24.17 30.06
CA VAL A 322 137.47 -24.27 29.63
C VAL A 322 137.26 -23.34 28.45
N ASN A 323 136.94 -23.91 27.27
CA ASN A 323 136.80 -23.17 26.01
C ASN A 323 135.60 -22.20 26.06
N PRO A 324 135.81 -20.87 25.92
CA PRO A 324 134.76 -19.85 25.99
C PRO A 324 133.66 -19.94 24.92
N PHE A 325 133.86 -20.69 23.84
CA PHE A 325 132.96 -20.69 22.68
C PHE A 325 131.62 -21.43 22.85
N TRP A 326 131.41 -22.19 23.93
CA TRP A 326 130.26 -23.11 24.04
C TRP A 326 129.20 -22.73 25.10
N GLY A 327 129.23 -21.51 25.64
CA GLY A 327 128.31 -21.07 26.70
C GLY A 327 126.92 -20.59 26.26
N GLY A 328 126.67 -20.41 24.95
CA GLY A 328 125.46 -19.73 24.44
C GLY A 328 124.26 -20.62 24.06
N SER A 329 124.47 -21.93 23.89
CA SER A 329 123.48 -22.83 23.28
C SER A 329 122.25 -23.14 24.14
N ALA A 330 122.25 -22.76 25.42
CA ALA A 330 121.18 -23.05 26.37
C ALA A 330 119.97 -22.08 26.31
N LEU A 331 120.06 -20.99 25.52
CA LEU A 331 119.06 -19.90 25.54
C LEU A 331 118.04 -19.92 24.38
N LEU A 332 118.16 -20.83 23.41
CA LEU A 332 117.25 -20.91 22.26
C LEU A 332 116.25 -22.06 22.43
N LYS A 333 114.96 -21.73 22.58
CA LYS A 333 113.85 -22.70 22.53
C LYS A 333 113.48 -22.98 21.06
N PRO A 334 113.32 -24.25 20.62
CA PRO A 334 112.75 -24.55 19.31
C PRO A 334 111.25 -24.17 19.26
N PRO A 335 110.74 -23.64 18.14
CA PRO A 335 109.33 -23.24 18.00
C PRO A 335 108.37 -24.44 17.98
N GLU A 336 107.24 -24.35 18.70
CA GLU A 336 106.21 -25.39 18.77
C GLU A 336 105.31 -25.43 17.50
N PRO A 337 104.95 -26.62 16.99
CA PRO A 337 104.05 -26.74 15.85
C PRO A 337 102.59 -26.43 16.24
N ILE A 338 101.97 -25.51 15.49
CA ILE A 338 100.57 -25.10 15.63
C ILE A 338 99.64 -26.27 15.31
N LYS A 339 98.75 -26.61 16.26
CA LYS A 339 97.75 -27.69 16.14
C LYS A 339 96.42 -27.11 15.66
N VAL A 340 96.04 -27.40 14.42
CA VAL A 340 94.72 -27.02 13.86
C VAL A 340 93.71 -28.11 14.22
N ILE A 341 92.61 -27.74 14.87
CA ILE A 341 91.49 -28.64 15.18
C ILE A 341 90.37 -28.36 14.16
N PRO A 342 89.87 -29.36 13.41
CA PRO A 342 88.73 -29.15 12.52
C PRO A 342 87.40 -29.13 13.29
N PRO A 343 86.38 -28.37 12.82
CA PRO A 343 85.09 -28.25 13.50
C PRO A 343 84.29 -29.56 13.44
N VAL A 344 83.68 -29.91 14.58
CA VAL A 344 82.79 -31.08 14.71
C VAL A 344 81.45 -30.79 14.04
N LEU A 345 81.10 -31.56 13.01
CA LEU A 345 79.75 -31.63 12.48
C LEU A 345 78.91 -32.49 13.44
N GLY A 346 77.85 -31.92 13.99
CA GLY A 346 76.89 -32.67 14.82
C GLY A 346 76.19 -33.77 14.02
N ALA A 347 75.68 -34.78 14.73
CA ALA A 347 75.06 -35.96 14.14
C ALA A 347 73.91 -35.59 13.17
N ASP A 348 73.93 -36.23 12.00
CA ASP A 348 72.97 -36.05 10.92
C ASP A 348 71.56 -36.51 11.36
N PRO A 349 70.54 -35.63 11.35
CA PRO A 349 69.16 -36.00 11.70
C PRO A 349 68.54 -37.12 10.86
N PHE A 350 69.17 -37.50 9.73
CA PHE A 350 68.70 -38.56 8.85
C PHE A 350 69.33 -39.93 9.12
N SER A 351 70.30 -40.03 10.04
CA SER A 351 71.11 -41.24 10.24
C SER A 351 70.27 -42.48 10.55
N ASP A 352 69.25 -42.36 11.41
CA ASP A 352 68.43 -43.50 11.86
C ASP A 352 67.47 -44.05 10.79
N ARG A 353 67.21 -43.31 9.69
CA ARG A 353 66.24 -43.71 8.64
C ARG A 353 66.88 -44.00 7.29
N LEU A 354 68.17 -43.73 7.14
CA LEU A 354 68.94 -44.02 5.92
C LEU A 354 69.64 -45.38 5.96
N GLU A 355 69.80 -45.97 7.15
CA GLU A 355 70.42 -47.30 7.33
C GLU A 355 69.59 -48.44 6.69
N ASP A 356 68.28 -48.24 6.50
CA ASP A 356 67.34 -49.24 5.96
C ASP A 356 67.13 -49.17 4.43
N VAL A 357 67.87 -48.34 3.68
CA VAL A 357 67.63 -48.14 2.24
C VAL A 357 68.88 -48.46 1.39
N GLU A 358 69.00 -49.70 0.93
CA GLU A 358 70.10 -50.17 0.06
C GLU A 358 70.04 -49.67 -1.41
N GLN A 359 69.12 -48.76 -1.78
CA GLN A 359 68.94 -48.28 -3.16
C GLN A 359 68.75 -46.75 -3.24
N PRO A 360 69.23 -46.04 -4.29
CA PRO A 360 69.14 -44.57 -4.36
C PRO A 360 67.69 -44.08 -4.33
N LEU A 361 67.39 -43.20 -3.36
CA LEU A 361 66.05 -42.64 -3.17
C LEU A 361 65.66 -41.72 -4.34
N ASP A 362 64.49 -41.98 -4.93
CA ASP A 362 63.89 -41.08 -5.93
C ASP A 362 63.46 -39.74 -5.30
N HIS A 363 63.43 -38.68 -6.10
CA HIS A 363 63.17 -37.30 -5.66
C HIS A 363 61.81 -37.15 -4.96
N SER A 364 60.81 -37.96 -5.35
CA SER A 364 59.50 -37.99 -4.70
C SER A 364 59.59 -38.52 -3.26
N SER A 365 60.27 -39.66 -3.07
CA SER A 365 60.51 -40.29 -1.76
C SER A 365 61.38 -39.43 -0.85
N LEU A 366 62.41 -38.77 -1.39
CA LEU A 366 63.26 -37.84 -0.65
C LEU A 366 62.45 -36.66 -0.12
N ARG A 367 61.58 -36.08 -0.94
CA ARG A 367 60.69 -34.99 -0.54
C ARG A 367 59.75 -35.41 0.59
N GLN A 368 59.27 -36.65 0.56
CA GLN A 368 58.36 -37.18 1.57
C GLN A 368 59.08 -37.43 2.91
N LEU A 369 60.30 -37.98 2.88
CA LEU A 369 61.14 -38.16 4.08
C LEU A 369 61.47 -36.83 4.77
N VAL A 370 61.68 -35.78 3.98
CA VAL A 370 61.92 -34.42 4.48
C VAL A 370 60.65 -33.81 5.11
N LEU A 371 59.48 -34.01 4.50
CA LEU A 371 58.21 -33.55 5.04
C LEU A 371 57.84 -34.29 6.34
N ASP A 372 58.06 -35.61 6.40
CA ASP A 372 57.82 -36.42 7.60
C ASP A 372 58.75 -36.00 8.75
N ASN A 373 60.02 -35.69 8.48
CA ASN A 373 60.93 -35.16 9.49
C ASN A 373 60.55 -33.75 9.94
N TYR A 374 60.06 -32.91 9.03
CA TYR A 374 59.59 -31.58 9.38
C TYR A 374 58.37 -31.66 10.31
N THR A 375 57.44 -32.57 10.04
CA THR A 375 56.27 -32.80 10.91
C THR A 375 56.66 -33.42 12.25
N LEU A 376 57.62 -34.37 12.29
CA LEU A 376 58.18 -34.91 13.53
C LEU A 376 58.86 -33.83 14.38
N LYS A 377 59.61 -32.93 13.74
CA LYS A 377 60.24 -31.77 14.39
C LYS A 377 59.20 -30.78 14.89
N GLU A 378 58.16 -30.53 14.10
CA GLU A 378 57.04 -29.66 14.47
C GLU A 378 56.22 -30.25 15.63
N ASN A 379 56.07 -31.57 15.68
CA ASN A 379 55.42 -32.29 16.79
C ASN A 379 56.26 -32.26 18.07
N ARG A 380 57.58 -32.45 17.99
CA ARG A 380 58.48 -32.24 19.15
C ARG A 380 58.44 -30.79 19.66
N ILE A 381 58.29 -29.82 18.75
CA ILE A 381 58.14 -28.40 19.11
C ILE A 381 56.75 -28.10 19.71
N LYS A 382 55.71 -28.84 19.31
CA LYS A 382 54.36 -28.75 19.87
C LYS A 382 54.24 -29.45 21.23
N GLU A 383 54.91 -30.58 21.45
CA GLU A 383 55.01 -31.25 22.76
C GLU A 383 55.72 -30.37 23.79
N MET A 384 56.74 -29.62 23.38
CA MET A 384 57.38 -28.58 24.20
C MET A 384 56.47 -27.38 24.51
N ARG A 385 55.32 -27.25 23.84
CA ARG A 385 54.39 -26.11 23.94
C ARG A 385 53.04 -26.46 24.57
N GLY A 386 52.84 -27.72 25.00
CA GLY A 386 51.57 -28.27 25.48
C GLY A 386 51.24 -28.09 26.96
N ASP A 387 52.11 -27.48 27.76
CA ASP A 387 51.91 -27.33 29.22
C ASP A 387 51.44 -25.91 29.57
N SER A 388 50.22 -25.55 29.14
CA SER A 388 49.38 -24.43 29.63
C SER A 388 48.02 -24.38 28.88
N LEU A 389 47.02 -25.11 29.40
CA LEU A 389 45.58 -24.97 29.09
C LEU A 389 44.95 -23.81 29.90
N PRO A 390 43.65 -23.44 29.75
CA PRO A 390 42.59 -23.89 28.82
C PRO A 390 41.93 -22.72 28.03
N GLU A 391 41.41 -22.90 26.80
CA GLU A 391 40.14 -23.54 26.42
C GLU A 391 38.87 -22.67 26.62
N LYS A 392 38.35 -22.15 25.50
CA LYS A 392 36.93 -22.08 25.11
C LYS A 392 36.95 -21.93 23.58
N VAL A 393 36.96 -23.04 22.84
CA VAL A 393 35.77 -23.75 22.32
C VAL A 393 34.79 -22.72 21.73
N GLU A 394 34.89 -22.45 20.43
CA GLU A 394 34.29 -23.23 19.33
C GLU A 394 32.77 -23.42 19.53
N GLU A 395 31.88 -23.34 18.55
CA GLU A 395 31.91 -23.10 17.12
C GLU A 395 30.47 -23.46 16.68
N LEU A 396 30.19 -23.27 15.39
CA LEU A 396 29.17 -24.00 14.62
C LEU A 396 27.75 -23.43 14.78
N ARG A 397 26.98 -23.26 13.71
CA ARG A 397 27.09 -23.72 12.32
C ARG A 397 25.99 -22.93 11.61
N SER A 398 26.14 -22.53 10.36
CA SER A 398 25.77 -23.32 9.18
C SER A 398 25.46 -22.29 8.09
N ARG A 399 25.65 -22.50 6.79
CA ARG A 399 26.11 -23.62 5.99
C ARG A 399 26.46 -23.02 4.63
N LYS A 400 27.49 -23.54 3.98
CA LYS A 400 27.58 -23.55 2.50
C LYS A 400 26.34 -24.26 1.93
N ARG A 401 25.77 -23.77 0.82
CA ARG A 401 25.72 -24.47 -0.49
C ARG A 401 24.60 -23.97 -1.41
N THR A 402 25.01 -23.34 -2.51
CA THR A 402 24.68 -23.55 -3.95
C THR A 402 25.34 -22.36 -4.65
N THR A 403 26.19 -22.43 -5.67
CA THR A 403 26.46 -23.36 -6.78
C THR A 403 27.81 -22.88 -7.35
N LEU A 404 28.79 -23.73 -7.62
CA LEU A 404 29.04 -24.42 -8.90
C LEU A 404 30.08 -25.52 -8.67
#